data_AF-A0A645JG29-F1
#
_entry.id   AF-A0A645JG29-F1
#
_cell.length_a   1.000
_cell.length_b   1.000
_cell.length_c   1.000
_cell.angle_alpha   90.00
_cell.angle_beta   90.00
_cell.angle_gamma   90.00
#
_symmetry.space_group_name_H-M   'P 1'
#
loop_
_entity.id
_entity.type
_entity.pdbx_description
1 polymer ?
#
loop_
_entity_poly.entity_id
_entity_poly.type
_entity_poly.pdbx_seq_one_letter_code
_entity_poly.pdbx_strand_id
1 'polypeptide(L)' 'MKQLGIPAKLLSTPGSVEKGAPLLGEDTIDCLKDLGYSAEKITRMIENQILETAEGGMAR' A
#
# COMPACT_ATOMS: atom_id res chain seq x y z
N MET A 1 -12.85 -6.93 -11.97
CA MET A 1 -13.34 -5.54 -11.96
C MET A 1 -13.30 -4.98 -13.37
N LYS A 2 -14.26 -4.13 -13.74
CA LYS A 2 -14.22 -3.31 -14.96
C LYS A 2 -14.08 -1.86 -14.51
N GLN A 3 -12.96 -1.22 -14.82
CA GLN A 3 -12.77 0.22 -14.60
C GLN A 3 -12.39 0.90 -15.91
N LEU A 4 -12.72 2.19 -15.99
CA LEU A 4 -12.29 3.01 -17.12
C LEU A 4 -10.77 3.19 -17.05
N GLY A 5 -10.09 2.93 -18.16
CA GLY A 5 -8.65 3.22 -18.29
C GLY A 5 -8.37 4.73 -18.34
N ILE A 6 -7.12 5.11 -18.62
CA ILE A 6 -6.74 6.52 -18.70
C ILE A 6 -7.25 7.12 -20.02
N PRO A 7 -8.17 8.12 -19.98
CA PRO A 7 -8.84 8.62 -21.18
C PRO A 7 -7.92 9.42 -22.11
N ALA A 8 -7.05 10.25 -21.54
CA ALA A 8 -6.08 11.03 -22.32
C ALA A 8 -4.90 10.15 -22.76
N LYS A 9 -4.54 10.19 -24.04
CA LYS A 9 -3.37 9.50 -24.58
C LYS A 9 -2.20 10.47 -24.70
N LEU A 10 -1.13 10.16 -23.97
CA LEU A 10 0.13 10.87 -24.05
C LEU A 10 1.05 10.12 -25.02
N LEU A 11 1.82 10.87 -25.81
CA LEU A 11 2.71 10.28 -26.82
C LEU A 11 3.95 9.66 -26.17
N SER A 12 4.67 10.43 -25.36
CA SER A 12 5.98 10.03 -24.80
C SER A 12 5.88 9.32 -23.45
N THR A 13 4.84 9.60 -22.66
CA THR A 13 4.64 9.00 -21.33
C THR A 13 3.20 8.47 -21.18
N PRO A 14 2.79 7.43 -21.93
CA PRO A 14 1.46 6.86 -21.81
C PRO A 14 1.18 6.43 -20.38
N GLY A 15 0.07 6.91 -19.80
CA GLY A 15 -0.38 6.40 -18.51
C GLY A 15 -0.89 4.97 -18.63
N SER A 16 -0.71 4.17 -17.59
CA SER A 16 -1.29 2.83 -17.48
C SER A 16 -1.99 2.65 -16.13
N VAL A 17 -2.90 1.67 -16.07
CA VAL A 17 -3.50 1.22 -14.81
C VAL A 17 -2.75 -0.03 -14.38
N GLU A 18 -1.89 0.09 -13.37
CA GLU A 18 -0.93 -0.97 -13.02
C GLU A 18 -1.44 -1.90 -11.91
N LYS A 19 -2.02 -1.34 -10.85
CA LYS A 19 -2.55 -2.11 -9.71
C LYS A 19 -3.98 -1.67 -9.38
N GLY A 20 -4.73 -2.56 -8.72
CA GLY A 20 -6.05 -2.25 -8.19
C GLY A 20 -5.99 -1.28 -7.01
N ALA A 21 -7.12 -1.04 -6.36
CA ALA A 21 -7.10 -0.35 -5.08
C ALA A 21 -6.34 -1.21 -4.05
N PRO A 22 -5.43 -0.63 -3.24
CA PRO A 22 -4.72 -1.36 -2.19
C PRO A 22 -5.69 -1.81 -1.09
N LEU A 23 -5.36 -2.91 -0.41
CA LEU A 23 -6.04 -3.31 0.83
C LEU A 23 -5.68 -2.37 1.99
N LEU A 24 -6.47 -2.42 3.07
CA LEU A 24 -6.15 -1.71 4.30
C LEU A 24 -4.81 -2.21 4.84
N GLY A 25 -3.82 -1.31 4.88
CA GLY A 25 -2.49 -1.62 5.40
C GLY A 25 -1.58 -2.42 4.47
N GLU A 26 -1.91 -2.57 3.18
CA GLU A 26 -1.10 -3.30 2.19
C GLU A 26 0.31 -2.73 2.06
N ASP A 27 0.43 -1.42 1.89
CA ASP A 27 1.71 -0.77 1.62
C ASP A 27 2.34 -0.14 2.90
N THR A 28 1.75 -0.32 4.09
CA THR A 28 2.18 0.34 5.34
C THR A 28 3.64 0.06 5.68
N ILE A 29 4.06 -1.21 5.58
CA ILE A 29 5.42 -1.63 5.95
C ILE A 29 6.44 -1.02 5.00
N ASP A 30 6.17 -1.03 3.71
CA ASP A 30 7.11 -0.53 2.70
C ASP A 30 7.24 0.99 2.78
N CYS A 31 6.14 1.72 3.00
CA CYS A 31 6.19 3.15 3.27
C CYS A 31 7.05 3.49 4.50
N LEU A 32 6.96 2.70 5.58
CA LEU A 32 7.74 2.94 6.79
C LEU A 32 9.23 2.62 6.61
N LYS A 33 9.56 1.58 5.85
CA LYS A 33 10.95 1.27 5.48
C LYS A 33 11.57 2.39 4.65
N ASP A 34 10.84 2.93 3.67
CA ASP A 34 11.30 4.04 2.83
C ASP A 34 11.55 5.31 3.65
N LEU A 35 10.79 5.52 4.72
CA LEU A 35 11.01 6.58 5.70
C LEU A 35 12.17 6.31 6.68
N GLY A 36 12.83 5.15 6.58
CA GLY A 36 13.99 4.78 7.39
C GLY A 36 13.66 4.17 8.75
N TYR A 37 12.44 3.70 8.97
CA TYR A 37 12.10 2.99 10.20
C TYR A 37 12.73 1.60 10.21
N SER A 38 13.34 1.21 11.33
CA SER A 38 13.85 -0.14 11.50
C SER A 38 12.70 -1.15 11.60
N ALA A 39 12.95 -2.37 11.14
CA ALA A 39 12.00 -3.48 11.24
C ALA A 39 11.52 -3.68 12.70
N GLU A 40 12.43 -3.59 13.67
CA GLU A 40 12.13 -3.73 15.09
C GLU A 40 11.11 -2.68 15.59
N LYS A 41 11.25 -1.42 15.12
CA LYS A 41 10.33 -0.34 15.50
C LYS A 41 8.96 -0.56 14.87
N ILE A 42 8.91 -1.02 13.62
CA ILE A 42 7.66 -1.34 12.91
C ILE A 42 6.93 -2.47 13.64
N THR A 43 7.64 -3.56 13.99
CA THR A 43 7.07 -4.68 14.75
C THR A 43 6.47 -4.20 16.08
N ARG A 44 7.21 -3.38 16.84
CA ARG A 44 6.67 -2.81 18.10
C ARG A 44 5.41 -1.99 17.88
N MET A 45 5.31 -1.23 16.79
CA MET A 45 4.11 -0.44 16.50
C MET A 45 2.92 -1.33 16.13
N ILE A 46 3.15 -2.45 15.44
CA ILE A 46 2.11 -3.46 15.14
C ILE A 46 1.64 -4.15 16.44
N GLU A 47 2.59 -4.59 17.28
CA GLU A 47 2.29 -5.23 18.58
C GLU A 47 1.49 -4.31 19.51
N ASN A 48 1.82 -3.02 19.51
CA ASN A 48 1.10 -1.99 20.27
C ASN A 48 -0.20 -1.53 19.59
N GLN A 49 -0.59 -2.14 18.47
CA GLN A 49 -1.81 -1.84 17.72
C GLN A 49 -1.90 -0.37 17.25
N ILE A 50 -0.74 0.22 16.96
CA ILE A 50 -0.61 1.58 16.40
C ILE A 50 -0.75 1.54 14.87
N LEU A 51 -0.38 0.40 14.26
CA LEU A 51 -0.40 0.20 12.81
C LEU A 51 -1.26 -1.00 12.43
N GLU A 52 -2.05 -0.82 11.37
CA GLU A 52 -2.74 -1.92 10.66
C GLU A 52 -1.93 -2.33 9.43
N THR A 53 -1.85 -3.64 9.20
CA THR A 53 -1.16 -4.25 8.05
C THR A 53 -2.11 -5.19 7.33
N ALA A 54 -1.91 -5.42 6.03
CA ALA A 54 -2.81 -6.28 5.25
C ALA A 54 -2.94 -7.71 5.79
N GLU A 55 -1.91 -8.23 6.49
CA GLU A 55 -1.94 -9.55 7.13
C GLU A 55 -2.74 -9.56 8.45
N GLY A 56 -2.89 -8.40 9.11
CA GLY A 56 -3.71 -8.22 10.32
C GLY A 56 -5.21 -8.13 10.03
N GLY A 57 -5.59 -8.04 8.75
CA GLY A 57 -6.96 -7.98 8.26
C GLY A 57 -7.71 -9.31 8.26
N MET A 58 -7.57 -10.15 9.29
CA MET A 58 -8.57 -11.18 9.58
C MET A 58 -9.45 -10.70 10.72
N ALA A 59 -10.69 -10.39 10.36
CA ALA A 59 -11.90 -10.45 11.18
C ALA A 59 -11.67 -10.59 12.70
N ARG A 60 -11.80 -9.46 13.40
CA ARG A 60 -12.69 -9.44 14.56
C ARG A 60 -14.14 -9.43 14.09
#